data_AF-A0AAW9YAM2-F1
#
_entry.id   AF-A0AAW9YAM2-F1
#
_cell.length_a   1.000
_cell.length_b   1.000
_cell.length_c   1.000
_cell.angle_alpha   90.00
_cell.angle_beta   90.00
_cell.angle_gamma   90.00
#
_symmetry.space_group_name_H-M   'P 1'
#
loop_
_entity.id
_entity.type
_entity.pdbx_description
1 polymer ?
#
loop_
_entity_poly.entity_id
_entity_poly.type
_entity_poly.pdbx_seq_one_letter_code
_entity_poly.pdbx_strand_id
1 'polypeptide(L)'
;MSRILAICLTSLVLTAPLVTQAAVYQCTVNGRVTFSDIPCSSDAKPLPLNIYTPSPEEVERATRQTREIEENLASGQKQRQIDALRAEMETKKQQMNREIAGDNNEQRATTTETSDLEGRVRSPRRQAVSRQYQNEMEALNKKINTLQQSK
;
A
#
# COMPACT_ATOMS: atom_id res chain seq x y z
N MET A 1 0.24 -43.00 45.27
CA MET A 1 0.11 -42.39 43.92
C MET A 1 1.18 -41.34 43.59
N SER A 2 2.31 -41.28 44.33
CA SER A 2 3.35 -40.25 44.12
C SER A 2 4.50 -40.72 43.20
N ARG A 3 4.78 -42.04 43.15
CA ARG A 3 5.89 -42.59 42.35
C ARG A 3 5.60 -42.68 40.85
N ILE A 4 4.35 -42.86 40.44
CA ILE A 4 3.95 -42.93 39.03
C ILE A 4 4.00 -41.54 38.38
N LEU A 5 3.57 -40.50 39.12
CA LEU A 5 3.70 -39.10 38.70
C LEU A 5 5.17 -38.68 38.54
N ALA A 6 6.06 -39.15 39.40
CA ALA A 6 7.50 -38.89 39.27
C ALA A 6 8.13 -39.55 38.04
N ILE A 7 7.68 -40.76 37.65
CA ILE A 7 8.19 -41.49 36.47
C ILE A 7 7.67 -40.87 35.16
N CYS A 8 6.46 -40.33 35.15
CA CYS A 8 5.91 -39.64 33.99
C CYS A 8 6.52 -38.24 33.77
N LEU A 9 6.95 -37.53 34.83
CA LEU A 9 7.60 -36.23 34.68
C LEU A 9 9.07 -36.33 34.22
N THR A 10 9.77 -37.43 34.52
CA THR A 10 11.17 -37.61 34.09
C THR A 10 11.29 -38.06 32.62
N SER A 11 10.23 -38.61 32.04
CA SER A 11 10.22 -39.05 30.63
C SER A 11 9.95 -37.92 29.63
N LEU A 12 9.49 -36.74 30.08
CA LEU A 12 9.17 -35.60 29.22
C LEU A 12 10.35 -34.62 29.01
N VAL A 13 11.52 -34.88 29.61
CA VAL A 13 12.70 -33.98 29.51
C VAL A 13 13.63 -34.35 28.35
N LEU A 14 13.38 -35.45 27.63
CA LEU A 14 14.29 -35.95 26.59
C LEU A 14 13.82 -35.71 25.15
N THR A 15 13.07 -34.63 24.90
CA THR A 15 12.90 -34.09 23.54
C THR A 15 13.80 -32.86 23.39
N ALA A 16 15.12 -33.07 23.48
CA ALA A 16 16.05 -32.09 22.96
C ALA A 16 15.78 -31.94 21.46
N PRO A 17 15.61 -30.72 20.91
CA PRO A 17 15.57 -30.55 19.47
C PRO A 17 16.92 -31.06 18.94
N LEU A 18 16.90 -32.21 18.27
CA LEU A 18 18.01 -32.62 17.43
C LEU A 18 18.16 -31.50 16.41
N VAL A 19 19.17 -30.66 16.63
CA VAL A 19 19.59 -29.64 15.67
C VAL A 19 20.05 -30.43 14.46
N THR A 20 19.15 -30.66 13.51
CA THR A 20 19.48 -31.23 12.21
C THR A 20 20.35 -30.21 11.50
N GLN A 21 21.66 -30.34 11.64
CA GLN A 21 22.60 -29.57 10.83
C GLN A 21 22.37 -30.01 9.38
N ALA A 22 21.81 -29.11 8.57
CA ALA A 22 21.66 -29.31 7.14
C ALA A 22 23.06 -29.33 6.50
N ALA A 23 23.57 -30.53 6.24
CA ALA A 23 24.83 -30.75 5.55
C ALA A 23 24.54 -31.20 4.12
N VAL A 24 25.27 -30.66 3.15
CA VAL A 24 25.19 -31.12 1.76
C VAL A 24 26.34 -32.06 1.51
N TYR A 25 26.08 -33.22 0.93
CA TYR A 25 27.05 -34.24 0.56
C TYR A 25 27.11 -34.33 -0.96
N GLN A 26 28.31 -34.48 -1.51
CA GLN A 26 28.50 -34.78 -2.92
C GLN A 26 28.61 -36.30 -3.07
N CYS A 27 27.73 -36.88 -3.89
CA CYS A 27 27.62 -38.31 -4.08
C CYS A 27 27.87 -38.66 -5.54
N THR A 28 28.51 -39.80 -5.80
CA THR A 28 28.69 -40.32 -7.15
C THR A 28 27.90 -41.61 -7.29
N VAL A 29 26.77 -41.55 -7.99
CA VAL A 29 25.89 -42.70 -8.22
C VAL A 29 25.95 -43.04 -9.71
N ASN A 30 26.37 -44.27 -10.05
CA ASN A 30 26.50 -44.73 -11.44
C ASN A 30 27.32 -43.78 -12.34
N GLY A 31 28.39 -43.20 -11.80
CA GLY A 31 29.26 -42.26 -12.53
C GLY A 31 28.73 -40.83 -12.67
N ARG A 32 27.55 -40.52 -12.09
CA ARG A 32 26.98 -39.16 -12.07
C ARG A 32 27.11 -38.53 -10.69
N VAL A 33 27.56 -37.28 -10.64
CA VAL A 33 27.61 -36.47 -9.42
C VAL A 33 26.21 -35.95 -9.08
N THR A 34 25.77 -36.18 -7.85
CA THR A 34 24.53 -35.68 -7.25
C THR A 34 24.81 -35.06 -5.89
N PHE A 35 23.95 -34.15 -5.43
CA PHE A 35 24.03 -33.57 -4.10
C PHE A 35 22.87 -34.09 -3.25
N SER A 36 23.16 -34.46 -2.01
CA SER A 36 22.22 -35.06 -1.07
C SER A 36 22.33 -34.34 0.28
N ASP A 37 21.22 -34.19 0.99
CA ASP A 37 21.16 -33.72 2.37
C ASP A 37 21.41 -34.85 3.40
N ILE A 38 21.53 -36.09 2.92
CA ILE A 38 21.82 -37.30 3.69
C ILE A 38 23.15 -37.90 3.18
N PRO A 39 24.03 -38.43 4.06
CA PRO A 39 25.26 -39.09 3.65
C PRO A 39 24.98 -40.31 2.76
N CYS A 40 25.65 -40.39 1.61
CA CYS A 40 25.47 -41.49 0.64
C CYS A 40 26.25 -42.76 0.99
N SER A 41 27.20 -42.67 1.92
CA SER A 41 27.99 -43.78 2.46
C SER A 41 28.46 -43.45 3.87
N SER A 42 28.96 -44.44 4.61
CA SER A 42 29.45 -44.26 5.99
C SER A 42 30.69 -43.36 6.08
N ASP A 43 31.44 -43.20 4.99
CA ASP A 43 32.62 -42.35 4.87
C ASP A 43 32.36 -41.02 4.16
N ALA A 44 31.10 -40.75 3.77
CA ALA A 44 30.72 -39.52 3.09
C ALA A 44 30.98 -38.30 3.98
N LYS A 45 31.78 -37.36 3.46
CA LYS A 45 32.11 -36.12 4.16
C LYS A 45 31.19 -34.99 3.72
N PRO A 46 30.73 -34.13 4.65
CA PRO A 46 30.01 -32.91 4.29
C PRO A 46 30.84 -32.07 3.32
N LEU A 47 30.19 -31.56 2.28
CA LEU A 47 30.76 -30.59 1.37
C LEU A 47 30.88 -29.23 2.11
N PRO A 48 32.09 -28.66 2.25
CA PRO A 48 32.24 -27.34 2.84
C PRO A 48 31.63 -26.30 1.91
N LEU A 49 30.49 -25.75 2.31
CA LEU A 49 29.86 -24.64 1.61
C LEU A 49 30.40 -23.33 2.18
N ASN A 50 30.93 -22.47 1.30
CA ASN A 50 31.23 -21.10 1.67
C ASN A 50 29.95 -20.27 1.60
N ILE A 51 29.14 -20.36 2.66
CA ILE A 51 27.89 -19.61 2.75
C ILE A 51 28.22 -18.21 3.25
N TYR A 52 27.93 -17.21 2.42
CA TYR A 52 27.92 -15.84 2.88
C TYR A 52 26.70 -15.64 3.77
N THR A 53 26.96 -15.46 5.06
CA THR A 53 25.96 -14.99 6.02
C THR A 53 26.23 -13.51 6.25
N PRO A 54 25.30 -12.61 5.89
CA PRO A 54 25.47 -11.19 6.11
C PRO A 54 25.72 -10.88 7.59
N SER A 55 26.53 -9.87 7.87
CA SER A 55 26.72 -9.42 9.25
C SER A 55 25.42 -8.86 9.82
N PRO A 56 25.22 -8.86 11.15
CA PRO A 56 24.07 -8.22 11.77
C PRO A 56 23.91 -6.75 11.35
N GLU A 57 25.02 -6.04 11.14
CA GLU A 57 25.04 -4.64 10.71
C GLU A 57 24.53 -4.46 9.27
N GLU A 58 24.85 -5.41 8.37
CA GLU A 58 24.36 -5.42 6.99
C GLU A 58 22.86 -5.68 6.94
N VAL A 59 22.38 -6.64 7.75
CA VAL A 59 20.94 -6.93 7.90
C VAL A 59 20.20 -5.71 8.45
N GLU A 60 20.74 -5.06 9.48
CA GLU A 60 20.12 -3.88 10.09
C GLU A 60 20.07 -2.70 9.09
N ARG A 61 21.14 -2.51 8.31
CA ARG A 61 21.18 -1.48 7.26
C ARG A 61 20.11 -1.73 6.19
N ALA A 62 20.01 -2.95 5.68
CA ALA A 62 18.99 -3.32 4.69
C ALA A 62 17.57 -3.15 5.26
N THR A 63 17.36 -3.49 6.53
CA THR A 63 16.07 -3.33 7.21
C THR A 63 15.69 -1.85 7.34
N ARG A 64 16.63 -0.98 7.74
CA ARG A 64 16.42 0.47 7.80
C ARG A 64 16.08 1.05 6.42
N GLN A 65 16.84 0.69 5.39
CA GLN A 65 16.58 1.13 4.02
C GLN A 65 15.19 0.72 3.53
N THR A 66 14.79 -0.52 3.80
CA THR A 66 13.45 -1.02 3.43
C THR A 66 12.37 -0.20 4.10
N ARG A 67 12.50 0.04 5.41
CA ARG A 67 11.55 0.86 6.17
C ARG A 67 11.44 2.29 5.64
N GLU A 68 12.58 2.93 5.34
CA GLU A 68 12.59 4.27 4.75
C GLU A 68 11.87 4.30 3.39
N ILE A 69 12.06 3.28 2.55
CA ILE A 69 11.37 3.17 1.26
C ILE A 69 9.86 3.02 1.47
N GLU A 70 9.43 2.16 2.40
CA GLU A 70 8.02 1.95 2.70
C GLU A 70 7.34 3.23 3.22
N GLU A 71 7.99 3.95 4.14
CA GLU A 71 7.50 5.22 4.68
C GLU A 71 7.40 6.30 3.57
N ASN A 72 8.39 6.37 2.68
CA ASN A 72 8.37 7.28 1.51
C ASN A 72 7.30 6.91 0.49
N LEU A 73 7.05 5.62 0.26
CA LEU A 73 5.99 5.16 -0.65
C LEU A 73 4.61 5.48 -0.09
N ALA A 74 4.39 5.23 1.21
CA ALA A 74 3.11 5.52 1.86
C ALA A 74 2.80 7.04 1.84
N SER A 75 3.76 7.87 2.22
CA SER A 75 3.62 9.33 2.16
C SER A 75 3.45 9.85 0.73
N GLY A 76 4.21 9.30 -0.24
CA GLY A 76 4.11 9.66 -1.65
C GLY A 76 2.75 9.32 -2.27
N GLN A 77 2.18 8.15 -1.96
CA GLN A 77 0.85 7.75 -2.42
C GLN A 77 -0.24 8.68 -1.87
N LYS A 78 -0.16 9.00 -0.58
CA LYS A 78 -1.08 9.92 0.07
C LYS A 78 -1.03 11.31 -0.57
N GLN A 79 0.16 11.83 -0.84
CA GLN A 79 0.33 13.14 -1.48
C GLN A 79 -0.27 13.16 -2.90
N ARG A 80 -0.04 12.10 -3.70
CA ARG A 80 -0.64 11.99 -5.04
C ARG A 80 -2.18 11.99 -5.01
N GLN A 81 -2.79 11.33 -4.01
CA GLN A 81 -4.24 11.35 -3.86
C GLN A 81 -4.77 12.75 -3.52
N ILE A 82 -4.07 13.47 -2.63
CA ILE A 82 -4.41 14.86 -2.30
C ILE A 82 -4.32 15.75 -3.55
N ASP A 83 -3.25 15.61 -4.34
CA ASP A 83 -3.05 16.43 -5.53
C ASP A 83 -4.10 16.11 -6.61
N ALA A 84 -4.49 14.85 -6.77
CA ALA A 84 -5.59 14.46 -7.65
C ALA A 84 -6.93 15.09 -7.22
N LEU A 85 -7.26 15.06 -5.93
CA LEU A 85 -8.48 15.68 -5.40
C LEU A 85 -8.48 17.21 -5.57
N ARG A 86 -7.32 17.86 -5.41
CA ARG A 86 -7.16 19.30 -5.67
C ARG A 86 -7.37 19.64 -7.15
N ALA A 87 -6.82 18.83 -8.05
CA ALA A 87 -7.02 19.00 -9.48
C ALA A 87 -8.50 18.82 -9.88
N GLU A 88 -9.20 17.85 -9.28
CA GLU A 88 -10.64 17.65 -9.47
C GLU A 88 -11.44 18.87 -8.99
N MET A 89 -11.08 19.44 -7.83
CA MET A 89 -11.72 20.64 -7.29
C MET A 89 -11.56 21.84 -8.24
N GLU A 90 -10.36 22.07 -8.76
CA GLU A 90 -10.12 23.15 -9.71
C GLU A 90 -10.88 22.92 -11.04
N THR A 91 -10.97 21.67 -11.49
CA THR A 91 -11.77 21.31 -12.67
C THR A 91 -13.26 21.62 -12.45
N LYS A 92 -13.83 21.27 -11.29
CA LYS A 92 -15.22 21.58 -10.93
C LYS A 92 -15.46 23.09 -10.86
N LYS A 93 -14.53 23.85 -10.30
CA LYS A 93 -14.58 25.31 -10.27
C LYS A 93 -14.59 25.92 -11.67
N GLN A 94 -13.75 25.40 -12.58
CA GLN A 94 -13.75 25.83 -13.98
C GLN A 94 -15.05 25.47 -14.70
N GLN A 95 -15.60 24.29 -14.45
CA GLN A 95 -16.88 23.85 -15.01
C GLN A 95 -18.03 24.75 -14.57
N MET A 96 -18.11 25.06 -13.28
CA MET A 96 -19.07 26.02 -12.73
C MET A 96 -18.97 27.38 -13.43
N ASN A 97 -17.76 27.92 -13.56
CA ASN A 97 -17.55 29.21 -14.22
C ASN A 97 -17.98 29.18 -15.70
N ARG A 98 -17.71 28.08 -16.42
CA ARG A 98 -18.12 27.90 -17.81
C ARG A 98 -19.63 27.81 -17.95
N GLU A 99 -20.31 27.09 -17.06
CA GLU A 99 -21.77 26.93 -17.07
C GLU A 99 -22.46 28.28 -16.82
N ILE A 100 -21.99 29.04 -15.82
CA ILE A 100 -22.48 30.38 -15.52
C ILE A 100 -22.20 31.37 -16.68
N ALA A 101 -21.03 31.26 -17.31
CA ALA A 101 -20.67 32.12 -18.45
C ALA A 101 -21.46 31.77 -19.72
N GLY A 102 -21.70 30.49 -19.97
CA GLY A 102 -22.55 30.01 -21.07
C GLY A 102 -23.98 30.54 -20.93
N ASP A 103 -24.51 30.52 -19.71
CA ASP A 103 -25.80 31.12 -19.39
C ASP A 103 -25.87 32.63 -19.75
N ASN A 104 -24.80 33.39 -19.51
CA ASN A 104 -24.75 34.80 -19.84
C ASN A 104 -24.67 35.06 -21.36
N ASN A 105 -23.97 34.19 -22.11
CA ASN A 105 -23.82 34.33 -23.55
C ASN A 105 -25.11 33.99 -24.30
N GLU A 106 -25.82 32.95 -23.87
CA GLU A 106 -27.13 32.59 -24.42
C GLU A 106 -28.14 33.73 -24.21
N GLN A 107 -28.08 34.42 -23.06
CA GLN A 107 -28.93 35.58 -22.78
C GLN A 107 -28.67 36.78 -23.71
N ARG A 108 -27.42 37.00 -24.15
CA ARG A 108 -27.12 38.05 -25.13
C ARG A 108 -27.63 37.72 -26.53
N ALA A 109 -27.87 36.44 -26.83
CA ALA A 109 -28.38 36.01 -28.12
C ALA A 109 -29.91 36.06 -28.22
N THR A 110 -30.65 36.00 -27.10
CA THR A 110 -32.12 35.91 -27.05
C THR A 110 -32.85 37.23 -26.74
N THR A 111 -32.18 38.39 -26.74
CA THR A 111 -32.82 39.69 -26.41
C THR A 111 -33.86 40.13 -27.44
N THR A 112 -35.07 39.58 -27.35
CA THR A 112 -36.31 40.06 -27.98
C THR A 112 -37.44 39.87 -26.96
N GLU A 113 -37.97 40.96 -26.38
CA GLU A 113 -39.21 41.10 -25.56
C GLU A 113 -39.47 40.17 -24.34
N THR A 114 -38.78 39.03 -24.14
CA THR A 114 -38.98 38.06 -23.03
C THR A 114 -37.99 38.21 -21.87
N SER A 115 -37.12 39.23 -21.91
CA SER A 115 -35.95 39.40 -21.03
C SER A 115 -36.26 39.42 -19.52
N ASP A 116 -37.42 39.94 -19.14
CA ASP A 116 -37.76 40.14 -17.72
C ASP A 116 -38.19 38.83 -17.03
N LEU A 117 -38.88 37.94 -17.77
CA LEU A 117 -39.26 36.61 -17.27
C LEU A 117 -38.05 35.66 -17.26
N GLU A 118 -37.19 35.71 -18.28
CA GLU A 118 -35.96 34.91 -18.34
C GLU A 118 -34.99 35.26 -17.20
N GLY A 119 -34.81 36.55 -16.90
CA GLY A 119 -33.96 36.99 -15.78
C GLY A 119 -34.44 36.46 -14.42
N ARG A 120 -35.76 36.37 -14.21
CA ARG A 120 -36.37 35.93 -12.95
C ARG A 120 -36.23 34.42 -12.71
N VAL A 121 -36.18 33.60 -13.77
CA VAL A 121 -35.95 32.14 -13.69
C VAL A 121 -34.46 31.80 -13.67
N ARG A 122 -33.61 32.56 -14.39
CA ARG A 122 -32.18 32.28 -14.54
C ARG A 122 -31.35 32.64 -13.30
N SER A 123 -31.75 33.65 -12.54
CA SER A 123 -31.11 34.01 -11.26
C SER A 123 -31.16 32.85 -10.24
N PRO A 124 -32.33 32.27 -9.91
CA PRO A 124 -32.43 31.08 -9.06
C PRO A 124 -31.69 29.87 -9.64
N ARG A 125 -31.73 29.67 -10.97
CA ARG A 125 -31.04 28.57 -11.64
C ARG A 125 -29.52 28.64 -11.44
N ARG A 126 -28.90 29.80 -11.67
CA ARG A 126 -27.46 30.01 -11.44
C ARG A 126 -27.08 29.81 -9.98
N GLN A 127 -27.92 30.25 -9.05
CA GLN A 127 -27.70 30.00 -7.62
C GLN A 127 -27.75 28.50 -7.28
N ALA A 128 -28.68 27.75 -7.88
CA ALA A 128 -28.77 26.30 -7.70
C ALA A 128 -27.52 25.58 -8.24
N VAL A 129 -27.07 25.94 -9.44
CA VAL A 129 -25.84 25.42 -10.06
C VAL A 129 -24.62 25.72 -9.17
N SER A 130 -24.43 26.98 -8.76
CA SER A 130 -23.33 27.35 -7.87
C SER A 130 -23.36 26.57 -6.55
N ARG A 131 -24.53 26.39 -5.94
CA ARG A 131 -24.67 25.62 -4.70
C ARG A 131 -24.30 24.15 -4.90
N GLN A 132 -24.70 23.55 -6.02
CA GLN A 132 -24.35 22.18 -6.34
C GLN A 132 -22.82 22.00 -6.39
N TYR A 133 -22.12 22.82 -7.20
CA TYR A 133 -20.66 22.72 -7.29
C TYR A 133 -19.97 23.05 -5.96
N GLN A 134 -20.49 24.00 -5.18
CA GLN A 134 -19.97 24.30 -3.84
C GLN A 134 -20.04 23.07 -2.92
N ASN A 135 -21.18 22.39 -2.87
CA ASN A 135 -21.34 21.18 -2.07
C ASN A 135 -20.37 20.06 -2.51
N GLU A 136 -20.19 19.89 -3.82
CA GLU A 136 -19.25 18.90 -4.36
C GLU A 136 -17.79 19.24 -4.01
N MET A 137 -17.39 20.51 -4.15
CA MET A 137 -16.06 20.96 -3.76
C MET A 137 -15.82 20.84 -2.26
N GLU A 138 -16.83 21.12 -1.43
CA GLU A 138 -16.75 20.93 0.02
C GLU A 138 -16.56 19.45 0.39
N ALA A 139 -17.27 18.55 -0.30
CA ALA A 139 -17.09 17.11 -0.12
C ALA A 139 -15.67 16.66 -0.50
N LEU A 140 -15.09 17.19 -1.58
CA LEU A 140 -13.70 16.94 -1.95
C LEU A 140 -12.73 17.52 -0.91
N ASN A 141 -12.98 18.73 -0.41
CA ASN A 141 -12.15 19.35 0.62
C ASN A 141 -12.16 18.56 1.93
N LYS A 142 -13.32 18.00 2.31
CA LYS A 142 -13.43 17.10 3.45
C LYS A 142 -12.57 15.85 3.28
N LYS A 143 -12.58 15.23 2.10
CA LYS A 143 -11.70 14.09 1.78
C LYS A 143 -10.22 14.45 1.89
N ILE A 144 -9.82 15.61 1.38
CA ILE A 144 -8.44 16.12 1.50
C ILE A 144 -8.06 16.27 2.98
N ASN A 145 -8.90 16.90 3.79
CA ASN A 145 -8.63 17.08 5.22
C ASN A 145 -8.51 15.74 5.95
N THR A 146 -9.39 14.78 5.67
CA THR A 146 -9.31 13.44 6.25
C THR A 146 -8.01 12.73 5.87
N LEU A 147 -7.61 12.82 4.59
CA LEU A 147 -6.32 12.29 4.16
C LEU A 147 -5.20 12.99 4.92
N GLN A 148 -5.12 14.33 4.92
CA GLN A 148 -4.06 15.06 5.62
C GLN A 148 -3.93 14.70 7.10
N GLN A 149 -5.05 14.49 7.81
CA GLN A 149 -5.09 14.13 9.23
C GLN A 149 -4.80 12.65 9.52
N SER A 150 -4.97 11.75 8.54
CA SER A 150 -4.60 10.33 8.71
C SER A 150 -3.08 10.20 8.90
N LYS A 151 -2.64 9.52 9.96
CA LYS A 151 -1.21 9.36 10.30
C LYS A 151 -0.62 8.13 9.62
#